data_AF-A0A3N5RLF9-F1
#
_entry.id   AF-A0A3N5RLF9-F1
#
_cell.length_a   1.000
_cell.length_b   1.000
_cell.length_c   1.000
_cell.angle_alpha   90.00
_cell.angle_beta   90.00
_cell.angle_gamma   90.00
#
_symmetry.space_group_name_H-M   'P 1'
#
loop_
_entity.id
_entity.type
_entity.pdbx_description
1 polymer ?
#
loop_
_entity_poly.entity_id
_entity_poly.type
_entity_poly.pdbx_seq_one_letter_code
_entity_poly.pdbx_strand_id
1 'polypeptide(L)'
;DQKTVRTCSLADVRDPQLARRLADRLIALNVLPLNGLKPVDLEIREARGQLVLHARDSTVLSVPIQTFEADPGLWLTRFSAQSDMYEGLRSLVFVSLLLAFPLLLFMALYGFLKMLLGFLFKPVAAVWLTAGTGLGLGLLFLMPIMSINKESLPDPVAGLNSVKNTDRLSALRVCERQKRDIAALPQYKELLRSPEVPERYWLARALANSPGPSSFEDLLGLLKDPEPIVRCQALYALGQKAEAQAIEPVLAHITSSDHWYVQWYAYGALRTLGWRQKPLP
;
A
#
# COMPACT_ATOMS: atom_id res chain seq x y z
N ASP A 1 6.86 0.02 4.40
CA ASP A 1 7.04 -1.41 4.07
C ASP A 1 6.10 -1.84 2.96
N GLN A 2 6.66 -2.14 1.79
CA GLN A 2 5.94 -2.82 0.74
C GLN A 2 5.65 -4.24 1.27
N LYS A 3 4.40 -4.52 1.64
CA LYS A 3 4.00 -5.82 2.20
C LYS A 3 4.00 -6.88 1.11
N THR A 4 5.14 -7.26 0.55
CA THR A 4 5.20 -8.31 -0.47
C THR A 4 4.87 -9.67 0.14
N VAL A 5 4.14 -10.52 -0.60
CA VAL A 5 3.88 -11.91 -0.21
C VAL A 5 5.17 -12.66 -0.48
N ARG A 6 5.69 -13.36 0.52
CA ARG A 6 6.87 -14.21 0.39
C ARG A 6 6.45 -15.65 0.24
N THR A 7 7.28 -16.44 -0.40
CA THR A 7 7.10 -17.89 -0.54
C THR A 7 8.03 -18.62 0.42
N CYS A 8 7.57 -19.72 1.02
CA CYS A 8 8.42 -20.58 1.83
C CYS A 8 8.27 -22.06 1.50
N SER A 9 9.30 -22.85 1.79
CA SER A 9 9.23 -24.31 1.79
C SER A 9 9.36 -24.85 3.21
N LEU A 10 8.43 -25.73 3.58
CA LEU A 10 8.42 -26.51 4.82
C LEU A 10 8.72 -27.99 4.55
N ALA A 11 9.16 -28.35 3.34
CA ALA A 11 9.35 -29.75 2.93
C ALA A 11 10.38 -30.51 3.79
N ASP A 12 11.33 -29.79 4.39
CA ASP A 12 12.40 -30.34 5.23
C ASP A 12 12.07 -30.31 6.74
N VAL A 13 10.81 -30.05 7.11
CA VAL A 13 10.31 -30.17 8.48
C VAL A 13 9.78 -31.58 8.69
N ARG A 14 10.38 -32.34 9.62
CA ARG A 14 10.13 -33.78 9.77
C ARG A 14 8.83 -34.07 10.49
N ASP A 15 8.47 -33.24 11.47
CA ASP A 15 7.20 -33.35 12.18
C ASP A 15 6.03 -32.75 11.36
N PRO A 16 5.06 -33.57 10.90
CA PRO A 16 3.92 -33.09 10.12
C PRO A 16 2.99 -32.16 10.91
N GLN A 17 2.87 -32.35 12.23
CA GLN A 17 2.04 -31.48 13.07
C GLN A 17 2.67 -30.11 13.22
N LEU A 18 3.98 -30.06 13.47
CA LEU A 18 4.75 -28.82 13.49
C LEU A 18 4.66 -28.09 12.15
N ALA A 19 4.88 -28.78 11.03
CA ALA A 19 4.78 -28.20 9.69
C ALA A 19 3.42 -27.54 9.45
N ARG A 20 2.33 -28.18 9.89
CA ARG A 20 0.97 -27.62 9.77
C ARG A 20 0.76 -26.39 10.65
N ARG A 21 1.22 -26.39 11.90
CA ARG A 21 1.14 -25.23 12.79
C ARG A 21 1.92 -24.03 12.25
N LEU A 22 3.12 -24.29 11.73
CA LEU A 22 3.97 -23.28 11.10
C LEU A 22 3.30 -22.71 9.85
N ALA A 23 2.75 -23.57 8.97
CA ALA A 23 2.04 -23.13 7.77
C ALA A 23 0.91 -22.15 8.10
N ASP A 24 0.05 -22.47 9.07
CA ASP A 24 -1.06 -21.59 9.47
C ASP A 24 -0.57 -20.22 9.98
N ARG A 25 0.53 -20.20 10.76
CA ARG A 25 1.13 -18.96 11.29
C ARG A 25 1.82 -18.12 10.19
N LEU A 26 2.55 -18.77 9.29
CA LEU A 26 3.26 -18.11 8.20
C LEU A 26 2.29 -17.47 7.21
N ILE A 27 1.17 -18.15 6.89
CA ILE A 27 0.11 -17.58 6.04
C ILE A 27 -0.46 -16.31 6.65
N ALA A 28 -0.68 -16.27 7.97
CA ALA A 28 -1.13 -15.06 8.65
C ALA A 28 -0.13 -13.88 8.50
N LEU A 29 1.16 -14.19 8.36
CA LEU A 29 2.25 -13.22 8.19
C LEU A 29 2.59 -12.91 6.72
N ASN A 30 1.75 -13.32 5.77
CA ASN A 30 1.99 -13.15 4.31
C ASN A 30 3.17 -13.98 3.76
N VAL A 31 3.47 -15.10 4.40
CA VAL A 31 4.45 -16.07 3.92
C VAL A 31 3.71 -17.34 3.50
N LEU A 32 3.68 -17.60 2.19
CA LEU A 32 2.91 -18.68 1.57
C LEU A 32 3.75 -19.97 1.49
N PRO A 33 3.33 -21.07 2.14
CA PRO A 33 4.01 -22.35 2.01
C PRO A 33 3.75 -22.98 0.63
N LEU A 34 4.81 -23.13 -0.16
CA LEU A 34 4.82 -23.76 -1.48
C LEU A 34 5.82 -24.93 -1.46
N ASN A 35 5.42 -26.04 -0.85
CA ASN A 35 6.25 -27.24 -0.78
C ASN A 35 6.44 -27.84 -2.18
N GLY A 36 7.68 -28.14 -2.56
CA GLY A 36 8.00 -28.81 -3.82
C GLY A 36 8.20 -27.90 -5.05
N LEU A 37 7.92 -26.60 -4.92
CA LEU A 37 8.25 -25.60 -5.93
C LEU A 37 9.57 -24.91 -5.55
N LYS A 38 10.52 -24.85 -6.48
CA LYS A 38 11.74 -24.03 -6.35
C LYS A 38 11.82 -23.07 -7.56
N PRO A 39 12.31 -21.83 -7.38
CA PRO A 39 12.85 -21.25 -6.14
C PRO A 39 11.78 -20.72 -5.18
N VAL A 40 12.08 -20.70 -3.87
CA VAL A 40 11.30 -20.03 -2.82
C VAL A 40 12.17 -18.98 -2.10
N ASP A 41 11.54 -17.99 -1.48
CA ASP A 41 12.26 -16.92 -0.76
C ASP A 41 12.88 -17.41 0.56
N LEU A 42 12.24 -18.40 1.20
CA LEU A 42 12.62 -18.94 2.51
C LEU A 42 12.48 -20.47 2.55
N GLU A 43 13.57 -21.19 2.81
CA GLU A 43 13.49 -22.62 3.15
C GLU A 43 13.64 -22.80 4.66
N ILE A 44 12.70 -23.51 5.30
CA ILE A 44 12.75 -23.82 6.73
C ILE A 44 13.02 -25.31 6.88
N ARG A 45 14.15 -25.64 7.52
CA ARG A 45 14.58 -27.02 7.77
C ARG A 45 14.59 -27.32 9.26
N GLU A 46 14.16 -28.51 9.63
CA GLU A 46 14.23 -28.96 11.03
C GLU A 46 15.55 -29.69 11.30
N ALA A 47 16.32 -29.21 12.27
CA ALA A 47 17.57 -29.84 12.68
C ALA A 47 17.75 -29.76 14.21
N ARG A 48 17.82 -30.93 14.88
CA ARG A 48 18.18 -31.05 16.31
C ARG A 48 17.34 -30.15 17.24
N GLY A 49 16.02 -30.08 17.03
CA GLY A 49 15.12 -29.25 17.84
C GLY A 49 15.16 -27.74 17.53
N GLN A 50 15.83 -27.37 16.45
CA GLN A 50 15.92 -26.01 15.92
C GLN A 50 15.30 -25.95 14.52
N LEU A 51 14.79 -24.79 14.16
CA LEU A 51 14.47 -24.42 12.78
C LEU A 51 15.66 -23.66 12.20
N VAL A 52 16.14 -24.12 11.05
CA VAL A 52 17.19 -23.47 10.29
C VAL A 52 16.54 -22.77 9.10
N LEU A 53 16.68 -21.45 9.03
CA LEU A 53 16.11 -20.63 7.98
C LEU A 53 17.19 -20.35 6.93
N HIS A 54 16.91 -20.75 5.70
CA HIS A 54 17.80 -20.56 4.56
C HIS A 54 17.21 -19.56 3.57
N ALA A 55 18.07 -18.70 3.03
CA ALA A 55 17.77 -17.89 1.85
C ALA A 55 18.49 -18.52 0.66
N ARG A 56 17.72 -19.03 -0.31
CA ARG A 56 18.27 -19.85 -1.41
C ARG A 56 19.07 -21.03 -0.84
N ASP A 57 20.37 -21.11 -1.12
CA ASP A 57 21.24 -22.20 -0.66
C ASP A 57 22.07 -21.86 0.59
N SER A 58 21.91 -20.67 1.16
CA SER A 58 22.71 -20.20 2.30
C SER A 58 21.92 -20.25 3.61
N THR A 59 22.52 -20.80 4.65
CA THR A 59 21.99 -20.72 6.02
C THR A 59 22.09 -19.29 6.52
N VAL A 60 20.96 -18.68 6.88
CA VAL A 60 20.92 -17.32 7.42
C VAL A 60 20.79 -17.36 8.94
N LEU A 61 19.84 -18.14 9.46
CA LEU A 61 19.53 -18.20 10.88
C LEU A 61 19.35 -19.64 11.37
N SER A 62 19.58 -19.86 12.66
CA SER A 62 19.05 -21.03 13.39
C SER A 62 18.37 -20.56 14.66
N VAL A 63 17.19 -21.11 14.95
CA VAL A 63 16.34 -20.68 16.06
C VAL A 63 15.65 -21.87 16.72
N PRO A 64 15.50 -21.91 18.06
CA PRO A 64 14.74 -22.97 18.71
C PRO A 64 13.28 -22.96 18.28
N ILE A 65 12.68 -24.14 18.07
CA ILE A 65 11.29 -24.28 17.59
C ILE A 65 10.33 -23.48 18.48
N GLN A 66 10.45 -23.61 19.80
CA GLN A 66 9.59 -22.94 20.78
C GLN A 66 9.66 -21.41 20.67
N THR A 67 10.86 -20.86 20.48
CA THR A 67 11.05 -19.41 20.35
C THR A 67 10.56 -18.87 19.01
N PHE A 68 10.60 -19.69 17.95
CA PHE A 68 10.05 -19.31 16.66
C PHE A 68 8.52 -19.36 16.68
N GLU A 69 7.92 -20.40 17.28
CA GLU A 69 6.46 -20.51 17.41
C GLU A 69 5.86 -19.39 18.28
N ALA A 70 6.61 -18.88 19.27
CA ALA A 70 6.17 -17.79 20.12
C ALA A 70 6.03 -16.45 19.38
N ASP A 71 7.00 -16.10 18.51
CA ASP A 71 6.95 -14.90 17.68
C ASP A 71 7.64 -15.12 16.32
N PRO A 72 6.94 -15.72 15.33
CA PRO A 72 7.52 -15.95 14.02
C PRO A 72 7.82 -14.64 13.28
N GLY A 73 7.06 -13.56 13.57
CA GLY A 73 7.19 -12.27 12.89
C GLY A 73 8.55 -11.63 13.16
N LEU A 74 8.98 -11.60 14.43
CA LEU A 74 10.29 -11.09 14.82
C LEU A 74 11.43 -11.82 14.07
N TRP A 75 11.35 -13.15 14.00
CA TRP A 75 12.39 -13.95 13.36
C TRP A 75 12.39 -13.81 11.83
N LEU A 76 11.23 -13.65 11.20
CA LEU A 76 11.13 -13.33 9.78
C LEU A 76 11.71 -11.93 9.46
N THR A 77 11.53 -10.96 10.36
CA THR A 77 12.17 -9.63 10.22
C THR A 77 13.68 -9.74 10.34
N ARG A 78 14.19 -10.50 11.32
CA ARG A 78 15.63 -10.75 11.46
C ARG A 78 16.22 -11.51 10.27
N PHE A 79 15.51 -12.52 9.77
CA PHE A 79 15.84 -13.23 8.54
C PHE A 79 15.97 -12.26 7.39
N SER A 80 14.95 -11.40 7.21
CA SER A 80 14.92 -10.41 6.14
C SER A 80 16.14 -9.49 6.20
N ALA A 81 16.46 -8.95 7.38
CA ALA A 81 17.59 -8.03 7.55
C ALA A 81 18.92 -8.70 7.22
N GLN A 82 19.14 -9.93 7.68
CA GLN A 82 20.40 -10.65 7.40
C GLN A 82 20.49 -11.20 5.97
N SER A 83 19.36 -11.41 5.30
CA SER A 83 19.31 -11.82 3.90
C SER A 83 19.41 -10.66 2.89
N ASP A 84 19.31 -9.41 3.34
CA ASP A 84 19.30 -8.23 2.48
C ASP A 84 20.70 -7.84 2.01
N MET A 85 21.15 -8.48 0.92
CA MET A 85 22.45 -8.23 0.29
C MET A 85 22.67 -6.77 -0.15
N TYR A 86 21.61 -5.97 -0.28
CA TYR A 86 21.67 -4.64 -0.88
C TYR A 86 21.30 -3.52 0.11
N GLU A 87 21.28 -3.77 1.42
CA GLU A 87 20.96 -2.76 2.43
C GLU A 87 21.84 -1.51 2.29
N GLY A 88 23.16 -1.71 2.08
CA GLY A 88 24.11 -0.63 1.85
C GLY A 88 23.82 0.17 0.58
N LEU A 89 23.52 -0.53 -0.54
CA LEU A 89 23.17 0.11 -1.80
C LEU A 89 21.86 0.90 -1.68
N ARG A 90 20.83 0.33 -1.03
CA ARG A 90 19.55 0.99 -0.81
C ARG A 90 19.72 2.26 0.02
N SER A 91 20.52 2.18 1.09
CA SER A 91 20.84 3.34 1.94
C SER A 91 21.58 4.43 1.15
N LEU A 92 22.55 4.05 0.32
CA LEU A 92 23.29 4.97 -0.53
C LEU A 92 22.36 5.63 -1.56
N VAL A 93 21.54 4.85 -2.27
CA VAL A 93 20.57 5.36 -3.24
C VAL A 93 19.57 6.30 -2.57
N PHE A 94 19.08 5.94 -1.38
CA PHE A 94 18.18 6.78 -0.61
C PHE A 94 18.83 8.12 -0.23
N VAL A 95 20.05 8.10 0.32
CA VAL A 95 20.82 9.30 0.65
C VAL A 95 21.11 10.14 -0.59
N SER A 96 21.45 9.50 -1.72
CA SER A 96 21.68 10.17 -3.00
C SER A 96 20.42 10.85 -3.52
N LEU A 97 19.27 10.18 -3.48
CA LEU A 97 18.00 10.76 -3.92
C LEU A 97 17.49 11.85 -2.97
N LEU A 98 17.72 11.71 -1.67
CA LEU A 98 17.25 12.65 -0.66
C LEU A 98 18.11 13.92 -0.58
N LEU A 99 19.43 13.78 -0.68
CA LEU A 99 20.37 14.90 -0.48
C LEU A 99 21.07 15.32 -1.79
N ALA A 100 21.66 14.37 -2.52
CA ALA A 100 22.49 14.71 -3.67
C ALA A 100 21.65 15.25 -4.84
N PHE A 101 20.49 14.64 -5.12
CA PHE A 101 19.64 15.06 -6.23
C PHE A 101 19.07 16.49 -6.04
N PRO A 102 18.46 16.86 -4.89
CA PRO A 102 18.01 18.24 -4.68
C PRO A 102 19.14 19.25 -4.70
N LEU A 103 20.32 18.91 -4.16
CA LEU A 103 21.48 19.79 -4.16
C LEU A 103 22.01 20.02 -5.59
N LEU A 104 22.11 18.97 -6.40
CA LEU A 104 22.51 19.06 -7.80
C LEU A 104 21.50 19.88 -8.61
N LEU A 105 20.21 19.65 -8.40
CA LEU A 105 19.14 20.42 -9.04
C LEU A 105 19.23 21.90 -8.67
N PHE A 106 19.45 22.20 -7.39
CA PHE A 106 19.66 23.57 -6.91
C PHE A 106 20.91 24.21 -7.54
N MET A 107 22.05 23.51 -7.53
CA MET A 107 23.30 24.02 -8.12
C MET A 107 23.16 24.29 -9.62
N ALA A 108 22.50 23.39 -10.36
CA ALA A 108 22.25 23.56 -11.79
C ALA A 108 21.33 24.77 -12.06
N LEU A 109 20.22 24.89 -11.33
CA LEU A 109 19.29 26.01 -11.46
C LEU A 109 19.95 27.35 -11.07
N TYR A 110 20.69 27.35 -9.97
CA TYR A 110 21.45 28.51 -9.49
C TYR A 110 22.49 28.94 -10.51
N GLY A 111 23.28 28.00 -11.05
CA GLY A 111 24.30 28.26 -12.06
C GLY A 111 23.71 28.82 -13.35
N PHE A 112 22.63 28.21 -13.84
CA PHE A 112 21.93 28.67 -15.04
C PHE A 112 21.35 30.09 -14.87
N LEU A 113 20.70 30.35 -13.74
CA LEU A 113 20.11 31.66 -13.46
C LEU A 113 21.18 32.75 -13.25
N LYS A 114 22.28 32.41 -12.57
CA LYS A 114 23.44 33.30 -12.42
C LYS A 114 24.08 33.61 -13.78
N MET A 115 24.21 32.62 -14.66
CA MET A 115 24.72 32.81 -16.02
C MET A 115 23.85 33.80 -16.79
N LEU A 116 22.53 33.62 -16.80
CA LEU A 116 21.59 34.54 -17.46
C LEU A 116 21.65 35.97 -16.90
N LEU A 117 21.63 36.10 -15.57
CA LEU A 117 21.69 37.41 -14.91
C LEU A 117 23.05 38.10 -15.06
N GLY A 118 24.13 37.32 -15.20
CA GLY A 118 25.49 37.84 -15.43
C GLY A 118 25.65 38.56 -16.77
N PHE A 119 24.82 38.25 -17.77
CA PHE A 119 24.78 39.02 -19.02
C PHE A 119 24.12 40.38 -18.87
N LEU A 120 23.25 40.55 -17.87
CA LEU A 120 22.39 41.73 -17.71
C LEU A 120 22.84 42.67 -16.58
N PHE A 121 23.53 42.14 -15.56
CA PHE A 121 23.82 42.86 -14.32
C PHE A 121 25.28 42.76 -13.89
N LYS A 122 25.71 43.70 -13.05
CA LYS A 122 27.04 43.67 -12.40
C LYS A 122 27.20 42.41 -11.53
N PRO A 123 28.43 41.89 -11.33
CA PRO A 123 28.67 40.60 -10.67
C PRO A 123 28.05 40.50 -9.28
N VAL A 124 28.16 41.57 -8.48
CA VAL A 124 27.60 41.61 -7.12
C VAL A 124 26.07 41.58 -7.16
N ALA A 125 25.45 42.35 -8.06
CA ALA A 125 23.99 42.39 -8.19
C ALA A 125 23.43 41.04 -8.69
N ALA A 126 24.10 40.40 -9.64
CA ALA A 126 23.69 39.09 -10.15
C ALA A 126 23.65 38.02 -9.03
N VAL A 127 24.65 37.98 -8.15
CA VAL A 127 24.68 37.05 -7.00
C VAL A 127 23.50 37.24 -6.06
N TRP A 128 23.22 38.49 -5.67
CA TRP A 128 22.11 38.81 -4.77
C TRP A 128 20.75 38.50 -5.41
N LEU A 129 20.58 38.82 -6.70
CA LEU A 129 19.36 38.51 -7.44
C LEU A 129 19.12 37.01 -7.53
N THR A 130 20.13 36.21 -7.90
CA THR A 130 20.00 34.75 -7.97
C THR A 130 19.68 34.14 -6.60
N ALA A 131 20.36 34.58 -5.53
CA ALA A 131 20.11 34.11 -4.17
C ALA A 131 18.68 34.46 -3.71
N GLY A 132 18.23 35.69 -3.96
CA GLY A 132 16.89 36.16 -3.64
C GLY A 132 15.80 35.37 -4.37
N THR A 133 15.97 35.11 -5.67
CA THR A 133 15.04 34.29 -6.44
C THR A 133 14.97 32.84 -5.96
N GLY A 134 16.11 32.25 -5.58
CA GLY A 134 16.17 30.89 -5.04
C GLY A 134 15.46 30.77 -3.70
N LEU A 135 15.68 31.73 -2.79
CA LEU A 135 14.99 31.80 -1.51
C LEU A 135 13.48 32.03 -1.68
N GLY A 136 13.09 32.92 -2.59
CA GLY A 136 11.69 33.18 -2.92
C GLY A 136 10.96 31.96 -3.48
N LEU A 137 11.57 31.26 -4.43
CA LEU A 137 11.05 29.99 -4.96
C LEU A 137 10.97 28.92 -3.88
N GLY A 138 11.99 28.81 -3.01
CA GLY A 138 11.98 27.86 -1.89
C GLY A 138 10.82 28.12 -0.92
N LEU A 139 10.59 29.38 -0.55
CA LEU A 139 9.46 29.77 0.29
C LEU A 139 8.11 29.54 -0.40
N LEU A 140 8.02 29.82 -1.70
CA LEU A 140 6.83 29.54 -2.52
C LEU A 140 6.50 28.03 -2.53
N PHE A 141 7.51 27.17 -2.67
CA PHE A 141 7.33 25.71 -2.61
C PHE A 141 6.91 25.20 -1.23
N LEU A 142 7.28 25.91 -0.16
CA LEU A 142 6.85 25.60 1.21
C LEU A 142 5.44 26.12 1.53
N MET A 143 4.94 27.10 0.79
CA MET A 143 3.64 27.73 1.03
C MET A 143 2.46 26.74 1.02
N PRO A 144 2.36 25.76 0.09
CA PRO A 144 1.30 24.74 0.12
C PRO A 144 1.36 23.84 1.35
N ILE A 145 2.56 23.57 1.87
CA ILE A 145 2.76 22.75 3.08
C ILE A 145 2.26 23.51 4.33
N MET A 146 2.54 24.81 4.39
CA MET A 146 2.02 25.68 5.46
C MET A 146 0.52 25.90 5.35
N SER A 147 -0.01 25.88 4.12
CA SER A 147 -1.43 25.98 3.81
C SER A 147 -2.13 24.62 3.69
N ILE A 148 -1.61 23.56 4.32
CA ILE A 148 -2.39 22.36 4.61
C ILE A 148 -3.48 22.80 5.60
N ASN A 149 -4.53 23.36 5.02
CA ASN A 149 -5.65 23.94 5.71
C ASN A 149 -6.21 22.87 6.64
N LYS A 150 -6.47 23.27 7.88
CA LYS A 150 -7.53 22.64 8.67
C LYS A 150 -8.81 22.83 7.86
N GLU A 151 -9.10 21.90 6.95
CA GLU A 151 -10.43 21.77 6.35
C GLU A 151 -11.41 21.75 7.53
N SER A 152 -12.18 22.83 7.73
CA SER A 152 -13.36 22.73 8.57
C SER A 152 -14.25 21.75 7.83
N LEU A 153 -14.25 20.51 8.31
CA LEU A 153 -14.99 19.40 7.71
C LEU A 153 -16.44 19.88 7.51
N PRO A 154 -16.87 20.15 6.26
CA PRO A 154 -18.22 20.61 6.01
C PRO A 154 -19.19 19.53 6.47
N ASP A 155 -20.43 19.92 6.77
CA ASP A 155 -21.49 18.92 6.99
C ASP A 155 -21.53 17.96 5.78
N PRO A 156 -21.29 16.65 5.98
CA PRO A 156 -21.24 15.71 4.86
C PRO A 156 -22.52 15.70 4.03
N VAL A 157 -23.67 15.97 4.64
CA VAL A 157 -24.96 16.02 3.93
C VAL A 157 -24.98 17.20 2.95
N ALA A 158 -24.58 18.39 3.41
CA ALA A 158 -24.48 19.56 2.55
C ALA A 158 -23.40 19.39 1.48
N GLY A 159 -22.25 18.80 1.85
CA GLY A 159 -21.12 18.61 0.93
C GLY A 159 -21.43 17.63 -0.20
N LEU A 160 -22.12 16.51 0.06
CA LEU A 160 -22.52 15.54 -0.97
C LEU A 160 -23.52 16.13 -1.99
N ASN A 161 -24.34 17.10 -1.59
CA ASN A 161 -25.28 17.82 -2.46
C ASN A 161 -24.64 18.98 -3.23
N SER A 162 -23.36 19.28 -3.00
CA SER A 162 -22.73 20.43 -3.65
C SER A 162 -22.55 20.19 -5.14
N VAL A 163 -22.74 21.26 -5.92
CA VAL A 163 -22.43 21.28 -7.36
C VAL A 163 -20.92 21.09 -7.59
N LYS A 164 -20.07 21.50 -6.64
CA LYS A 164 -18.62 21.41 -6.76
C LYS A 164 -18.10 20.03 -6.39
N ASN A 165 -17.34 19.44 -7.30
CA ASN A 165 -16.69 18.14 -7.10
C ASN A 165 -15.76 18.13 -5.88
N THR A 166 -15.11 19.27 -5.60
CA THR A 166 -14.24 19.45 -4.41
C THR A 166 -14.98 19.25 -3.10
N ASP A 167 -16.20 19.78 -3.00
CA ASP A 167 -16.99 19.74 -1.78
C ASP A 167 -17.54 18.32 -1.57
N ARG A 168 -18.01 17.66 -2.63
CA ARG A 168 -18.43 16.26 -2.60
C ARG A 168 -17.28 15.35 -2.19
N LEU A 169 -16.10 15.55 -2.78
CA LEU A 169 -14.89 14.82 -2.44
C LEU A 169 -14.49 15.02 -0.97
N SER A 170 -14.58 16.25 -0.45
CA SER A 170 -14.31 16.53 0.95
C SER A 170 -15.29 15.78 1.86
N ALA A 171 -16.59 15.78 1.52
CA ALA A 171 -17.63 15.07 2.26
C ALA A 171 -17.41 13.55 2.29
N LEU A 172 -17.03 12.94 1.16
CA LEU A 172 -16.68 11.52 1.09
C LEU A 172 -15.50 11.18 2.02
N ARG A 173 -14.46 12.01 2.04
CA ARG A 173 -13.31 11.85 2.96
C ARG A 173 -13.73 11.99 4.42
N VAL A 174 -14.65 12.90 4.73
CA VAL A 174 -15.20 13.07 6.09
C VAL A 174 -15.96 11.81 6.51
N CYS A 175 -16.84 11.29 5.64
CA CYS A 175 -17.60 10.07 5.90
C CYS A 175 -16.69 8.87 6.15
N GLU A 176 -15.65 8.69 5.33
CA GLU A 176 -14.68 7.61 5.50
C GLU A 176 -13.89 7.75 6.80
N ARG A 177 -13.33 8.93 7.07
CA ARG A 177 -12.52 9.19 8.28
C ARG A 177 -13.32 9.01 9.56
N GLN A 178 -14.57 9.44 9.57
CA GLN A 178 -15.47 9.33 10.71
C GLN A 178 -16.24 8.00 10.75
N LYS A 179 -16.00 7.09 9.80
CA LYS A 179 -16.69 5.80 9.66
C LYS A 179 -18.22 5.95 9.66
N ARG A 180 -18.74 6.99 9.00
CA ARG A 180 -20.18 7.23 8.90
C ARG A 180 -20.82 6.25 7.94
N ASP A 181 -22.08 5.92 8.23
CA ASP A 181 -22.94 5.24 7.27
C ASP A 181 -23.33 6.21 6.15
N ILE A 182 -22.59 6.16 5.05
CA ILE A 182 -22.88 6.95 3.86
C ILE A 182 -24.11 6.40 3.10
N ALA A 183 -24.40 5.10 3.24
CA ALA A 183 -25.53 4.44 2.60
C ALA A 183 -26.90 4.95 3.10
N ALA A 184 -26.94 5.55 4.29
CA ALA A 184 -28.11 6.26 4.81
C ALA A 184 -28.44 7.56 4.04
N LEU A 185 -27.49 8.09 3.24
CA LEU A 185 -27.65 9.36 2.52
C LEU A 185 -27.98 9.08 1.04
N PRO A 186 -29.23 9.20 0.57
CA PRO A 186 -29.62 8.78 -0.78
C PRO A 186 -28.78 9.40 -1.91
N GLN A 187 -28.20 10.59 -1.65
CA GLN A 187 -27.30 11.32 -2.56
C GLN A 187 -26.09 10.52 -3.02
N TYR A 188 -25.55 9.60 -2.21
CA TYR A 188 -24.31 8.90 -2.58
C TYR A 188 -24.48 8.06 -3.86
N LYS A 189 -25.71 7.64 -4.19
CA LYS A 189 -25.98 6.77 -5.34
C LYS A 189 -25.60 7.42 -6.67
N GLU A 190 -25.73 8.74 -6.78
CA GLU A 190 -25.31 9.49 -7.98
C GLU A 190 -23.79 9.44 -8.14
N LEU A 191 -23.06 9.38 -7.02
CA LEU A 191 -21.59 9.36 -7.00
C LEU A 191 -21.00 8.03 -7.44
N LEU A 192 -21.78 6.93 -7.45
CA LEU A 192 -21.35 5.65 -8.04
C LEU A 192 -21.04 5.78 -9.53
N ARG A 193 -21.67 6.74 -10.21
CA ARG A 193 -21.50 7.00 -11.65
C ARG A 193 -20.87 8.35 -11.93
N SER A 194 -20.26 8.97 -10.91
CA SER A 194 -19.58 10.25 -11.10
C SER A 194 -18.51 10.15 -12.19
N PRO A 195 -18.38 11.15 -13.09
CA PRO A 195 -17.28 11.18 -14.05
C PRO A 195 -15.92 11.27 -13.33
N GLU A 196 -15.89 11.79 -12.10
CA GLU A 196 -14.68 12.00 -11.32
C GLU A 196 -14.20 10.71 -10.65
N VAL A 197 -13.05 10.22 -11.08
CA VAL A 197 -12.37 9.05 -10.48
C VAL A 197 -12.15 9.23 -8.96
N PRO A 198 -11.73 10.41 -8.45
CA PRO A 198 -11.58 10.61 -7.02
C PRO A 198 -12.87 10.42 -6.22
N GLU A 199 -14.03 10.81 -6.77
CA GLU A 199 -15.31 10.64 -6.08
C GLU A 199 -15.66 9.16 -5.94
N ARG A 200 -15.56 8.38 -7.03
CA ARG A 200 -15.82 6.93 -7.00
C ARG A 200 -14.84 6.19 -6.08
N TYR A 201 -13.57 6.60 -6.10
CA TYR A 201 -12.52 6.08 -5.21
C TYR A 201 -12.86 6.28 -3.73
N TRP A 202 -13.20 7.50 -3.32
CA TRP A 202 -13.49 7.80 -1.92
C TRP A 202 -14.84 7.26 -1.48
N LEU A 203 -15.79 7.16 -2.40
CA LEU A 203 -17.07 6.51 -2.16
C LEU A 203 -16.89 5.02 -1.83
N ALA A 204 -16.10 4.28 -2.63
CA ALA A 204 -15.81 2.88 -2.35
C ALA A 204 -15.26 2.70 -0.92
N ARG A 205 -14.33 3.57 -0.50
CA ARG A 205 -13.77 3.53 0.85
C ARG A 205 -14.80 3.89 1.93
N ALA A 206 -15.64 4.90 1.71
CA ALA A 206 -16.66 5.31 2.67
C ALA A 206 -17.70 4.19 2.88
N LEU A 207 -18.13 3.51 1.81
CA LEU A 207 -19.08 2.39 1.83
C LEU A 207 -18.59 1.19 2.66
N ALA A 208 -17.29 1.06 2.93
CA ALA A 208 -16.76 0.01 3.81
C ALA A 208 -17.36 0.04 5.23
N ASN A 209 -17.76 1.24 5.71
CA ASN A 209 -18.36 1.43 7.03
C ASN A 209 -19.89 1.46 7.01
N SER A 210 -20.51 1.36 5.83
CA SER A 210 -21.96 1.32 5.70
C SER A 210 -22.49 -0.10 5.92
N PRO A 211 -23.46 -0.30 6.82
CA PRO A 211 -24.14 -1.56 6.99
C PRO A 211 -25.14 -1.81 5.85
N GLY A 212 -25.51 -3.08 5.68
CA GLY A 212 -26.63 -3.47 4.85
C GLY A 212 -26.28 -3.85 3.40
N PRO A 213 -27.21 -4.58 2.74
CA PRO A 213 -26.97 -5.23 1.45
C PRO A 213 -26.78 -4.25 0.29
N SER A 214 -27.36 -3.04 0.34
CA SER A 214 -27.18 -2.04 -0.72
C SER A 214 -25.72 -1.63 -0.87
N SER A 215 -25.04 -1.32 0.24
CA SER A 215 -23.63 -0.96 0.23
C SER A 215 -22.74 -2.08 -0.31
N PHE A 216 -23.12 -3.33 -0.05
CA PHE A 216 -22.41 -4.51 -0.54
C PHE A 216 -22.55 -4.66 -2.05
N GLU A 217 -23.78 -4.58 -2.58
CA GLU A 217 -24.04 -4.63 -4.02
C GLU A 217 -23.38 -3.47 -4.78
N ASP A 218 -23.39 -2.26 -4.20
CA ASP A 218 -22.73 -1.10 -4.78
C ASP A 218 -21.21 -1.32 -4.89
N LEU A 219 -20.58 -1.90 -3.86
CA LEU A 219 -19.16 -2.28 -3.89
C LEU A 219 -18.86 -3.37 -4.93
N LEU A 220 -19.73 -4.37 -5.07
CA LEU A 220 -19.61 -5.37 -6.15
C LEU A 220 -19.72 -4.72 -7.54
N GLY A 221 -20.59 -3.72 -7.69
CA GLY A 221 -20.68 -2.91 -8.90
C GLY A 221 -19.38 -2.19 -9.23
N LEU A 222 -18.73 -1.59 -8.22
CA LEU A 222 -17.46 -0.88 -8.37
C LEU A 222 -16.27 -1.79 -8.70
N LEU A 223 -16.39 -3.12 -8.57
CA LEU A 223 -15.40 -4.06 -9.13
C LEU A 223 -15.34 -3.99 -10.66
N LYS A 224 -16.36 -3.46 -11.33
CA LYS A 224 -16.39 -3.30 -12.79
C LYS A 224 -16.01 -1.89 -13.24
N ASP A 225 -15.56 -1.03 -12.33
CA ASP A 225 -15.15 0.33 -12.67
C ASP A 225 -14.04 0.32 -13.74
N PRO A 226 -14.07 1.21 -14.74
CA PRO A 226 -13.00 1.30 -15.74
C PRO A 226 -11.64 1.58 -15.09
N GLU A 227 -11.61 2.33 -13.99
CA GLU A 227 -10.38 2.75 -13.34
C GLU A 227 -9.86 1.69 -12.35
N PRO A 228 -8.64 1.14 -12.55
CA PRO A 228 -8.08 0.11 -11.67
C PRO A 228 -8.03 0.55 -10.20
N ILE A 229 -7.78 1.83 -9.94
CA ILE A 229 -7.66 2.35 -8.59
C ILE A 229 -8.99 2.30 -7.83
N VAL A 230 -10.13 2.45 -8.51
CA VAL A 230 -11.47 2.34 -7.92
C VAL A 230 -11.77 0.87 -7.61
N ARG A 231 -11.47 -0.05 -8.54
CA ARG A 231 -11.57 -1.50 -8.31
C ARG A 231 -10.78 -1.94 -7.07
N CYS A 232 -9.55 -1.44 -6.91
CA CYS A 232 -8.73 -1.69 -5.72
C CYS A 232 -9.42 -1.24 -4.43
N GLN A 233 -10.04 -0.04 -4.40
CA GLN A 233 -10.74 0.43 -3.20
C GLN A 233 -12.01 -0.37 -2.91
N ALA A 234 -12.73 -0.81 -3.95
CA ALA A 234 -13.88 -1.69 -3.78
C ALA A 234 -13.48 -3.03 -3.15
N LEU A 235 -12.40 -3.65 -3.64
CA LEU A 235 -11.84 -4.89 -3.06
C LEU A 235 -11.39 -4.68 -1.60
N TYR A 236 -10.70 -3.57 -1.32
CA TYR A 236 -10.30 -3.21 0.03
C TYR A 236 -11.51 -3.04 0.96
N ALA A 237 -12.56 -2.35 0.50
CA ALA A 237 -13.79 -2.15 1.25
C ALA A 237 -14.56 -3.45 1.51
N LEU A 238 -14.67 -4.34 0.52
CA LEU A 238 -15.26 -5.67 0.68
C LEU A 238 -14.51 -6.50 1.73
N GLY A 239 -13.17 -6.45 1.73
CA GLY A 239 -12.35 -7.08 2.76
C GLY A 239 -12.62 -6.50 4.16
N GLN A 240 -12.78 -5.18 4.28
CA GLN A 240 -13.09 -4.53 5.56
C GLN A 240 -14.50 -4.85 6.08
N LYS A 241 -15.49 -5.00 5.20
CA LYS A 241 -16.85 -5.41 5.60
C LYS A 241 -16.87 -6.82 6.21
N ALA A 242 -15.87 -7.64 5.92
CA ALA A 242 -15.69 -8.98 6.48
C ALA A 242 -16.89 -9.92 6.23
N GLU A 243 -17.63 -9.70 5.15
CA GLU A 243 -18.79 -10.50 4.77
C GLU A 243 -18.35 -11.67 3.88
N ALA A 244 -18.41 -12.90 4.39
CA ALA A 244 -17.92 -14.10 3.69
C ALA A 244 -18.54 -14.32 2.30
N GLN A 245 -19.74 -13.78 2.05
CA GLN A 245 -20.38 -13.79 0.72
C GLN A 245 -19.58 -13.06 -0.37
N ALA A 246 -18.62 -12.19 -0.01
CA ALA A 246 -17.71 -11.55 -0.97
C ALA A 246 -16.64 -12.50 -1.55
N ILE A 247 -16.42 -13.69 -0.97
CA ILE A 247 -15.36 -14.60 -1.42
C ILE A 247 -15.53 -15.00 -2.89
N GLU A 248 -16.71 -15.48 -3.28
CA GLU A 248 -16.96 -15.93 -4.66
C GLU A 248 -16.88 -14.78 -5.68
N PRO A 249 -17.51 -13.61 -5.47
CA PRO A 249 -17.33 -12.46 -6.35
C PRO A 249 -15.88 -12.00 -6.49
N VAL A 250 -15.11 -11.99 -5.41
CA VAL A 250 -13.70 -11.57 -5.45
C VAL A 250 -12.84 -12.62 -6.15
N LEU A 251 -13.13 -13.92 -6.01
CA LEU A 251 -12.48 -14.99 -6.77
C LEU A 251 -12.74 -14.89 -8.28
N ALA A 252 -13.98 -14.59 -8.67
CA ALA A 252 -14.31 -14.33 -10.07
C ALA A 252 -13.58 -13.08 -10.59
N HIS A 253 -13.42 -12.06 -9.75
CA HIS A 253 -12.74 -10.83 -10.14
C HIS A 253 -11.22 -11.00 -10.31
N ILE A 254 -10.55 -11.69 -9.38
CA ILE A 254 -9.09 -11.91 -9.47
C ILE A 254 -8.70 -12.75 -10.69
N THR A 255 -9.55 -13.70 -11.09
CA THR A 255 -9.31 -14.59 -12.24
C THR A 255 -9.59 -13.93 -13.58
N SER A 256 -10.46 -12.91 -13.62
CA SER A 256 -10.80 -12.16 -14.84
C SER A 256 -9.97 -10.89 -15.02
N SER A 257 -9.32 -10.38 -13.97
CA SER A 257 -8.48 -9.18 -14.06
C SER A 257 -7.09 -9.52 -14.61
N ASP A 258 -6.59 -8.72 -15.53
CA ASP A 258 -5.22 -8.73 -16.07
C ASP A 258 -4.27 -7.79 -15.33
N HIS A 259 -4.81 -6.93 -14.45
CA HIS A 259 -4.05 -5.90 -13.76
C HIS A 259 -3.47 -6.43 -12.44
N TRP A 260 -2.15 -6.65 -12.40
CA TRP A 260 -1.46 -7.22 -11.22
C TRP A 260 -1.81 -6.53 -9.89
N TYR A 261 -1.92 -5.19 -9.89
CA TYR A 261 -2.25 -4.44 -8.68
C TYR A 261 -3.69 -4.68 -8.20
N VAL A 262 -4.64 -4.90 -9.11
CA VAL A 262 -6.03 -5.23 -8.76
C VAL A 262 -6.09 -6.64 -8.21
N GLN A 263 -5.39 -7.59 -8.84
CA GLN A 263 -5.27 -8.97 -8.34
C GLN A 263 -4.67 -9.01 -6.93
N TRP A 264 -3.67 -8.18 -6.67
CA TRP A 264 -3.07 -8.03 -5.35
C TRP A 264 -4.08 -7.60 -4.27
N TYR A 265 -4.90 -6.58 -4.57
CA TYR A 265 -5.97 -6.14 -3.67
C TYR A 265 -7.04 -7.22 -3.48
N ALA A 266 -7.38 -7.95 -4.54
CA ALA A 266 -8.35 -9.03 -4.48
C ALA A 266 -7.86 -10.17 -3.59
N TYR A 267 -6.59 -10.56 -3.74
CA TYR A 267 -5.96 -11.55 -2.87
C TYR A 267 -5.93 -11.09 -1.40
N GLY A 268 -5.60 -9.81 -1.16
CA GLY A 268 -5.65 -9.23 0.18
C GLY A 268 -7.06 -9.26 0.80
N ALA A 269 -8.09 -8.94 0.00
CA ALA A 269 -9.48 -9.01 0.42
C ALA A 269 -9.89 -10.45 0.76
N LEU A 270 -9.60 -11.42 -0.12
CA LEU A 270 -9.88 -12.85 0.10
C LEU A 270 -9.27 -13.36 1.41
N ARG A 271 -8.02 -13.01 1.68
CA ARG A 271 -7.36 -13.38 2.93
C ARG A 271 -8.02 -12.78 4.15
N THR A 272 -8.44 -11.51 4.07
CA THR A 272 -9.17 -10.85 5.16
C THR A 272 -10.52 -11.51 5.42
N LEU A 273 -11.17 -12.01 4.35
CA LEU A 273 -12.41 -12.80 4.42
C LEU A 273 -12.20 -14.24 4.90
N GLY A 274 -10.97 -14.66 5.18
CA GLY A 274 -10.65 -16.01 5.62
C GLY A 274 -10.56 -17.06 4.50
N TRP A 275 -10.59 -16.65 3.24
CA TRP A 275 -10.34 -17.56 2.13
C TRP A 275 -8.90 -18.06 2.18
N ARG A 276 -8.73 -19.38 2.07
CA ARG A 276 -7.44 -20.05 2.03
C ARG A 276 -7.22 -20.61 0.62
N GLN A 277 -6.09 -20.25 0.03
CA GLN A 277 -5.67 -20.83 -1.24
C GLN A 277 -5.47 -22.34 -1.06
N LYS A 278 -6.20 -23.13 -1.85
CA LYS A 278 -5.97 -24.58 -1.92
C LYS A 278 -4.68 -24.82 -2.70
N PRO A 279 -3.82 -25.77 -2.28
CA PRO A 279 -2.67 -26.18 -3.07
C PRO A 279 -3.14 -26.59 -4.47
N LEU A 280 -2.39 -26.17 -5.50
CA LEU A 280 -2.62 -26.71 -6.83
C LEU A 280 -2.31 -28.22 -6.78
N PRO A 281 -3.14 -29.07 -7.41
CA PRO A 281 -2.90 -30.50 -7.49
C PRO A 281 -1.61 -30.83 -8.24
#